data_AF-A0A7C1TSQ9-F1
#
_entry.id   AF-A0A7C1TSQ9-F1
#
_cell.length_a   1.000
_cell.length_b   1.000
_cell.length_c   1.000
_cell.angle_alpha   90.00
_cell.angle_beta   90.00
_cell.angle_gamma   90.00
#
_symmetry.space_group_name_H-M   'P 1'
#
loop_
_entity.id
_entity.type
_entity.pdbx_description
1 polymer ?
#
loop_
_entity_poly.entity_id
_entity_poly.type
_entity_poly.pdbx_seq_one_letter_code
_entity_poly.pdbx_strand_id
1 'polypeptide(L)'
;MAKPAIDISLLGDKAIEKRLAKLPERIQRKAVRQTMRATLKNVHKRLDRNLSGGLLQEDSGAYRRAMRAQKIKSGKRSRSRLTLGVALPTREEMGIDPKDTHYYPAVLEYGAPGHQAYAPIRRAVDDYAADDRKFMAADLAKRITKEMLVGAK
;
A
#
# COMPACT_ATOMS: atom_id res chain seq x y z
N MET A 1 -0.10 -14.62 30.10
CA MET A 1 -0.98 -13.59 29.50
C MET A 1 -1.59 -14.16 28.23
N ALA A 2 -2.91 -14.09 28.06
CA ALA A 2 -3.58 -14.57 26.84
C ALA A 2 -3.08 -13.77 25.63
N LYS A 3 -2.61 -14.45 24.59
CA LYS A 3 -2.18 -13.83 23.33
C LYS A 3 -3.40 -13.70 22.41
N PRO A 4 -3.53 -12.62 21.64
CA PRO A 4 -4.55 -12.54 20.60
C PRO A 4 -4.30 -13.61 19.54
N ALA A 5 -5.36 -14.05 18.86
CA ALA A 5 -5.27 -15.01 17.75
C ALA A 5 -4.60 -14.39 16.51
N ILE A 6 -4.50 -13.07 16.46
CA ILE A 6 -3.78 -12.32 15.42
C ILE A 6 -2.63 -11.57 16.06
N ASP A 7 -1.44 -11.82 15.54
CA ASP A 7 -0.23 -11.11 15.94
C ASP A 7 -0.27 -9.65 15.45
N ILE A 8 -0.15 -8.72 16.40
CA ILE A 8 -0.07 -7.28 16.16
C ILE A 8 1.18 -6.67 16.83
N SER A 9 2.15 -7.49 17.20
CA SER A 9 3.39 -7.09 17.88
C SER A 9 4.18 -6.01 17.13
N LEU A 10 4.03 -5.97 15.80
CA LEU A 10 4.62 -4.95 14.93
C LEU A 10 4.12 -3.51 15.22
N LEU A 11 2.98 -3.36 15.92
CA LEU A 11 2.48 -2.07 16.40
C LEU A 11 3.16 -1.59 17.69
N GLY A 12 3.82 -2.49 18.44
CA GLY A 12 4.56 -2.16 19.65
C GLY A 12 3.71 -1.80 20.88
N ASP A 13 2.38 -1.92 20.80
CA ASP A 13 1.46 -1.54 21.89
C ASP A 13 0.89 -2.75 22.63
N LYS A 14 1.52 -3.08 23.76
CA LYS A 14 1.12 -4.20 24.64
C LYS A 14 -0.28 -4.01 25.25
N ALA A 15 -0.77 -2.78 25.41
CA ALA A 15 -2.09 -2.54 25.95
C ALA A 15 -3.17 -2.88 24.92
N ILE A 16 -2.95 -2.52 23.65
CA ILE A 16 -3.83 -2.91 22.54
C ILE A 16 -3.85 -4.43 22.39
N GLU A 17 -2.71 -5.11 22.46
CA GLU A 17 -2.63 -6.57 22.43
C GLU A 17 -3.49 -7.23 23.51
N LYS A 18 -3.35 -6.78 24.76
CA LYS A 18 -4.14 -7.29 25.90
C LYS A 18 -5.63 -7.07 25.69
N ARG A 19 -6.02 -5.92 25.15
CA ARG A 19 -7.44 -5.62 24.89
C ARG A 19 -8.01 -6.42 23.72
N LEU A 20 -7.21 -6.63 22.67
CA LEU A 20 -7.59 -7.47 21.54
C LEU A 20 -7.77 -8.92 21.96
N ALA A 21 -6.90 -9.44 22.82
CA ALA A 21 -6.96 -10.82 23.33
C ALA A 21 -8.24 -11.14 24.13
N LYS A 22 -8.90 -10.12 24.68
CA LYS A 22 -10.18 -10.28 25.40
C LYS A 22 -11.39 -10.47 24.48
N LEU A 23 -11.25 -10.18 23.19
CA LEU A 23 -12.35 -10.29 22.23
C LEU A 23 -12.42 -11.71 21.63
N PRO A 24 -13.60 -12.19 21.23
CA PRO A 24 -13.72 -13.39 20.41
C PRO A 24 -12.90 -13.27 19.13
N GLU A 25 -12.27 -14.37 18.69
CA GLU A 25 -11.38 -14.39 17.52
C GLU A 25 -12.01 -13.77 16.27
N ARG A 26 -13.29 -14.04 16.00
CA ARG A 26 -14.03 -13.46 14.87
C ARG A 26 -14.01 -11.93 14.90
N ILE A 27 -14.16 -11.33 16.08
CA ILE A 27 -14.15 -9.89 16.29
C ILE A 27 -12.72 -9.35 16.16
N GLN A 28 -11.72 -10.07 16.69
CA GLN A 28 -10.32 -9.71 16.49
C GLN A 28 -9.98 -9.59 15.00
N ARG A 29 -10.33 -10.62 14.20
CA ARG A 29 -10.12 -10.66 12.74
C ARG A 29 -10.84 -9.53 12.02
N LYS A 30 -12.06 -9.20 12.45
CA LYS A 30 -12.85 -8.09 11.89
C LYS A 30 -12.17 -6.74 12.16
N ALA A 31 -11.80 -6.47 13.41
CA ALA A 31 -11.19 -5.21 13.82
C ALA A 31 -9.86 -4.97 13.08
N VAL A 32 -8.95 -5.95 13.11
CA VAL A 32 -7.64 -5.86 12.43
C VAL A 32 -7.82 -5.68 10.93
N ARG A 33 -8.71 -6.45 10.28
CA ARG A 33 -8.96 -6.31 8.84
C ARG A 33 -9.47 -4.92 8.46
N GLN A 34 -10.34 -4.32 9.27
CA GLN A 34 -10.85 -2.98 9.00
C GLN A 34 -9.75 -1.92 9.15
N THR A 35 -8.90 -2.04 10.16
CA THR A 35 -7.75 -1.16 10.36
C THR A 35 -6.73 -1.27 9.23
N MET A 36 -6.40 -2.49 8.79
CA MET A 36 -5.54 -2.69 7.62
C MET A 36 -6.12 -2.03 6.38
N ARG A 37 -7.43 -2.16 6.14
CA ARG A 37 -8.11 -1.52 4.99
C ARG A 37 -8.04 0.01 5.06
N ALA A 38 -8.23 0.59 6.23
CA ALA A 38 -8.12 2.04 6.41
C ALA A 38 -6.70 2.54 6.15
N THR A 39 -5.70 1.81 6.64
CA THR A 39 -4.28 2.13 6.46
C THR A 39 -3.86 2.01 5.00
N LEU A 40 -4.25 0.94 4.32
CA LEU A 40 -4.00 0.77 2.89
C LEU A 40 -4.59 1.91 2.05
N LYS A 41 -5.73 2.50 2.46
CA LYS A 41 -6.29 3.67 1.77
C LYS A 41 -5.35 4.87 1.83
N ASN A 42 -4.66 5.08 2.96
CA ASN A 42 -3.67 6.15 3.11
C ASN A 42 -2.43 5.86 2.26
N VAL A 43 -1.93 4.62 2.30
CA VAL A 43 -0.79 4.18 1.47
C VAL A 43 -1.10 4.38 -0.02
N HIS A 44 -2.30 3.99 -0.48
CA HIS A 44 -2.73 4.21 -1.86
C HIS A 44 -2.71 5.70 -2.26
N LYS A 45 -3.18 6.60 -1.40
CA LYS A 45 -3.10 8.05 -1.67
C LYS A 45 -1.67 8.55 -1.79
N ARG A 46 -0.76 8.05 -0.95
CA ARG A 46 0.66 8.44 -1.00
C ARG A 46 1.36 7.86 -2.23
N LEU A 47 1.05 6.62 -2.59
CA LEU A 47 1.52 6.00 -3.83
C LEU A 47 1.04 6.77 -5.05
N ASP A 48 -0.25 7.10 -5.10
CA ASP A 48 -0.82 7.91 -6.17
C ASP A 48 -0.09 9.25 -6.25
N ARG A 49 0.09 9.98 -5.14
CA ARG A 49 0.85 11.25 -5.10
C ARG A 49 2.32 11.10 -5.53
N ASN A 50 3.03 10.10 -5.01
CA ASN A 50 4.46 9.91 -5.29
C ASN A 50 4.68 9.53 -6.76
N LEU A 51 3.79 8.71 -7.32
CA LEU A 51 3.92 8.22 -8.69
C LEU A 51 3.26 9.16 -9.72
N SER A 52 2.26 9.95 -9.35
CA SER A 52 1.66 11.00 -10.20
C SER A 52 2.49 12.30 -10.23
N GLY A 53 3.57 12.40 -9.45
CA GLY A 53 4.32 13.64 -9.22
C GLY A 53 5.83 13.58 -9.50
N GLY A 54 6.55 12.48 -9.24
CA GLY A 54 7.98 12.48 -9.55
C GLY A 54 8.86 11.35 -9.00
N LEU A 55 10.04 11.25 -9.63
CA LEU A 55 11.25 10.48 -9.28
C LEU A 55 11.39 9.06 -9.86
N LEU A 56 11.00 8.85 -11.12
CA LEU A 56 11.87 8.09 -12.05
C LEU A 56 13.01 9.05 -12.40
N GLN A 57 14.27 8.66 -12.24
CA GLN A 57 15.42 9.55 -12.51
C GLN A 57 15.27 10.15 -13.91
N GLU A 58 15.46 11.47 -13.96
CA GLU A 58 15.10 12.30 -15.10
C GLU A 58 16.10 12.11 -16.24
N ASP A 59 15.66 11.45 -17.30
CA ASP A 59 16.18 11.70 -18.65
C ASP A 59 15.12 12.45 -19.46
N SER A 60 15.53 13.56 -20.06
CA SER A 60 14.62 14.45 -20.80
C SER A 60 14.13 13.78 -22.10
N GLY A 61 12.82 13.69 -22.33
CA GLY A 61 12.29 13.09 -23.57
C GLY A 61 10.76 12.97 -23.69
N ALA A 62 10.28 12.60 -24.88
CA ALA A 62 8.86 12.37 -25.19
C ALA A 62 8.18 11.33 -24.26
N TYR A 63 8.95 10.33 -23.82
CA TYR A 63 8.56 9.34 -22.82
C TYR A 63 8.00 9.98 -21.53
N ARG A 64 8.60 11.09 -21.06
CA ARG A 64 8.16 11.81 -19.84
C ARG A 64 6.77 12.40 -20.00
N ARG A 65 6.50 13.03 -21.15
CA ARG A 65 5.18 13.63 -21.43
C ARG A 65 4.11 12.55 -21.51
N ALA A 66 4.41 11.45 -22.18
CA ALA A 66 3.51 10.32 -22.29
C ALA A 66 3.24 9.66 -20.93
N MET A 67 4.28 9.40 -20.12
CA MET A 67 4.13 8.83 -18.77
C MET A 67 3.34 9.69 -17.80
N ARG A 68 3.47 11.04 -17.86
CA ARG A 68 2.64 11.94 -17.03
C ARG A 68 1.15 11.85 -17.36
N ALA A 69 0.81 11.58 -18.61
CA ALA A 69 -0.59 11.42 -19.02
C ALA A 69 -1.16 10.04 -18.60
N GLN A 70 -0.28 9.06 -18.35
CA GLN A 70 -0.69 7.72 -17.95
C GLN A 70 -1.16 7.71 -16.50
N LYS A 71 -2.45 7.42 -16.32
CA LYS A 71 -3.05 7.26 -14.99
C LYS A 71 -2.71 5.89 -14.44
N ILE A 72 -2.21 5.86 -13.21
CA ILE A 72 -1.97 4.61 -12.48
C ILE A 72 -3.33 3.99 -12.21
N LYS A 73 -3.53 2.78 -12.72
CA LYS A 73 -4.75 2.01 -12.48
C LYS A 73 -4.51 1.15 -11.26
N SER A 74 -5.42 1.23 -10.29
CA SER A 74 -5.43 0.22 -9.23
C SER A 74 -5.80 -1.13 -9.84
N GLY A 75 -4.95 -2.14 -9.62
CA GLY A 75 -5.22 -3.49 -10.08
C GLY A 75 -6.35 -4.15 -9.30
N LYS A 76 -6.79 -5.34 -9.75
CA LYS A 76 -7.85 -6.09 -9.09
C LYS A 76 -7.48 -6.33 -7.61
N ARG A 77 -8.38 -5.95 -6.72
CA ARG A 77 -8.18 -5.98 -5.26
C ARG A 77 -7.85 -7.39 -4.78
N SER A 78 -6.63 -7.59 -4.26
CA SER A 78 -6.23 -8.82 -3.57
C SER A 78 -6.23 -8.62 -2.04
N ARG A 79 -6.39 -9.71 -1.29
CA ARG A 79 -6.29 -9.71 0.18
C ARG A 79 -4.83 -9.74 0.67
N SER A 80 -3.92 -10.22 -0.17
CA SER A 80 -2.51 -10.46 0.18
C SER A 80 -1.53 -9.63 -0.63
N ARG A 81 -1.99 -8.91 -1.65
CA ARG A 81 -1.12 -8.15 -2.55
C ARG A 81 -1.74 -6.80 -2.86
N LEU A 82 -0.88 -5.81 -2.98
CA LEU A 82 -1.21 -4.51 -3.54
C LEU A 82 -0.81 -4.55 -5.03
N THR A 83 -1.79 -4.42 -5.91
CA THR A 83 -1.55 -4.45 -7.36
C THR A 83 -1.74 -3.04 -7.92
N LEU A 84 -0.71 -2.53 -8.58
CA LEU A 84 -0.75 -1.30 -9.36
C LEU A 84 -0.50 -1.66 -10.81
N GLY A 85 -1.39 -1.24 -11.70
CA GLY A 85 -1.18 -1.29 -13.14
C GLY A 85 -0.68 0.07 -13.61
N VAL A 86 0.55 0.13 -14.08
CA VAL A 86 1.06 1.28 -14.83
C VAL A 86 0.93 0.92 -16.29
N ALA A 87 0.05 1.63 -17.02
CA ALA A 87 0.01 1.52 -18.46
C ALA A 87 1.27 2.23 -19.01
N LEU A 88 2.11 1.48 -19.71
CA LEU A 88 3.25 2.06 -20.40
C LEU A 88 2.75 2.80 -21.65
N PRO A 89 3.35 3.94 -22.02
CA PRO A 89 2.94 4.69 -23.20
C PRO A 89 3.13 3.88 -24.48
N THR A 90 2.28 4.12 -25.47
CA THR A 90 2.36 3.43 -26.77
C THR A 90 3.49 4.02 -27.63
N ARG A 91 3.90 3.31 -28.69
CA ARG A 91 4.89 3.83 -29.67
C ARG A 91 4.41 5.16 -30.27
N GLU A 92 3.12 5.22 -30.62
CA GLU A 92 2.46 6.41 -31.18
C GLU A 92 2.50 7.60 -30.22
N GLU A 93 2.21 7.38 -28.93
CA GLU A 93 2.25 8.42 -27.89
C GLU A 93 3.66 8.99 -27.68
N MET A 94 4.69 8.28 -28.12
CA MET A 94 6.09 8.66 -27.98
C MET A 94 6.73 9.13 -29.27
N GLY A 95 5.98 9.15 -30.38
CA GLY A 95 6.50 9.50 -31.70
C GLY A 95 7.56 8.53 -32.21
N ILE A 96 7.54 7.29 -31.74
CA ILE A 96 8.44 6.22 -32.18
C ILE A 96 7.80 5.52 -33.38
N ASP A 97 8.58 5.24 -34.43
CA ASP A 97 8.11 4.49 -35.59
C ASP A 97 7.50 3.15 -35.13
N PRO A 98 6.27 2.81 -35.56
CA PRO A 98 5.64 1.52 -35.28
C PRO A 98 6.52 0.30 -35.60
N LYS A 99 7.47 0.44 -36.53
CA LYS A 99 8.40 -0.59 -36.98
C LYS A 99 9.73 -0.61 -36.23
N ASP A 100 9.95 0.31 -35.29
CA ASP A 100 11.18 0.34 -34.50
C ASP A 100 11.25 -0.89 -33.58
N THR A 101 12.20 -1.77 -33.88
CA THR A 101 12.47 -3.02 -33.16
C THR A 101 13.16 -2.79 -31.82
N HIS A 102 13.70 -1.59 -31.57
CA HIS A 102 14.41 -1.27 -30.33
C HIS A 102 13.49 -0.73 -29.23
N TYR A 103 12.20 -0.53 -29.51
CA TYR A 103 11.23 -0.19 -28.48
C TYR A 103 10.79 -1.41 -27.68
N TYR A 104 11.26 -1.50 -26.44
CA TYR A 104 10.88 -2.51 -25.46
C TYR A 104 10.19 -1.87 -24.23
N PRO A 105 8.88 -2.05 -24.03
CA PRO A 105 8.22 -1.62 -22.80
C PRO A 105 8.63 -2.56 -21.65
N ALA A 106 9.68 -2.22 -20.92
CA ALA A 106 10.10 -3.00 -19.76
C ALA A 106 9.12 -2.83 -18.59
N VAL A 107 8.57 -3.94 -18.09
CA VAL A 107 7.83 -3.99 -16.83
C VAL A 107 8.85 -3.97 -15.70
N LEU A 108 8.91 -2.88 -14.94
CA LEU A 108 9.69 -2.83 -13.70
C LEU A 108 9.06 -3.76 -12.67
N GLU A 109 9.73 -4.87 -12.33
CA GLU A 109 9.37 -5.65 -11.14
C GLU A 109 9.56 -4.81 -9.88
N TYR A 110 8.47 -4.61 -9.13
CA TYR A 110 8.37 -3.63 -8.05
C TYR A 110 8.98 -4.09 -6.72
N GLY A 111 9.56 -5.30 -6.67
CA GLY A 111 10.21 -5.90 -5.51
C GLY A 111 10.03 -7.42 -5.47
N ALA A 112 11.10 -8.14 -5.11
CA ALA A 112 11.14 -9.58 -4.92
C ALA A 112 11.95 -9.90 -3.65
N PRO A 113 11.87 -11.12 -3.06
CA PRO A 113 12.78 -11.51 -2.00
C PRO A 113 14.24 -11.28 -2.43
N GLY A 114 14.98 -10.44 -1.71
CA GLY A 114 16.37 -10.06 -2.05
C GLY A 114 16.52 -8.76 -2.85
N HIS A 115 15.43 -8.16 -3.34
CA HIS A 115 15.46 -6.90 -4.09
C HIS A 115 14.56 -5.84 -3.45
N GLN A 116 15.13 -4.67 -3.17
CA GLN A 116 14.38 -3.55 -2.60
C GLN A 116 13.33 -3.04 -3.59
N ALA A 117 12.19 -2.62 -3.04
CA ALA A 117 11.12 -2.03 -3.85
C ALA A 117 11.58 -0.74 -4.54
N TYR A 118 10.99 -0.46 -5.70
CA TYR A 118 11.24 0.75 -6.47
C TYR A 118 11.12 2.02 -5.60
N ALA A 119 12.09 2.95 -5.70
CA ALA A 119 12.31 3.99 -4.68
C ALA A 119 11.08 4.87 -4.36
N PRO A 120 10.26 5.34 -5.30
CA PRO A 120 9.02 6.07 -5.01
C PRO A 120 7.96 5.26 -4.25
N ILE A 121 7.88 3.95 -4.51
CA ILE A 121 7.00 3.01 -3.79
C ILE A 121 7.55 2.78 -2.39
N ARG A 122 8.86 2.51 -2.30
CA ARG A 122 9.57 2.36 -1.03
C ARG A 122 9.37 3.59 -0.15
N ARG A 123 9.57 4.80 -0.67
CA ARG A 123 9.31 6.06 0.05
C ARG A 123 7.85 6.22 0.48
N ALA A 124 6.88 5.76 -0.32
CA ALA A 124 5.46 5.83 0.07
C ALA A 124 5.13 4.93 1.27
N VAL A 125 5.90 3.85 1.47
CA VAL A 125 5.67 2.82 2.48
C VAL A 125 6.61 3.01 3.68
N ASP A 126 7.91 3.12 3.45
CA ASP A 126 8.97 3.19 4.47
C ASP A 126 9.00 4.54 5.18
N ASP A 127 8.99 5.66 4.44
CA ASP A 127 9.09 7.01 5.03
C ASP A 127 7.87 7.32 5.92
N TYR A 128 6.76 6.63 5.67
CA TYR A 128 5.52 6.76 6.43
C TYR A 128 5.21 5.56 7.33
N ALA A 129 6.11 4.59 7.44
CA ALA A 129 5.86 3.37 8.21
C ALA A 129 5.60 3.66 9.71
N ALA A 130 6.23 4.69 10.26
CA ALA A 130 5.98 5.13 11.63
C ALA A 130 4.58 5.75 11.79
N ASP A 131 4.18 6.60 10.85
CA ASP A 131 2.86 7.24 10.86
C ASP A 131 1.73 6.23 10.64
N ASP A 132 1.96 5.26 9.76
CA ASP A 132 1.00 4.20 9.49
C ASP A 132 0.86 3.27 10.70
N ARG A 133 1.94 2.94 11.40
CA ARG A 133 1.87 2.20 12.67
C ARG A 133 1.10 2.97 13.75
N LYS A 134 1.34 4.28 13.89
CA LYS A 134 0.58 5.14 14.83
C LYS A 134 -0.90 5.20 14.47
N PHE A 135 -1.22 5.37 13.18
CA PHE A 135 -2.60 5.38 12.68
C PHE A 135 -3.28 4.03 12.92
N MET A 136 -2.60 2.93 12.61
CA MET A 136 -3.10 1.57 12.84
C MET A 136 -3.39 1.33 14.31
N ALA A 137 -2.47 1.68 15.22
CA ALA A 137 -2.68 1.53 16.66
C ALA A 137 -3.90 2.33 17.14
N ALA A 138 -4.00 3.61 16.72
CA ALA A 138 -5.12 4.47 17.11
C ALA A 138 -6.47 3.98 16.57
N ASP A 139 -6.56 3.60 15.29
CA ASP A 139 -7.78 3.09 14.68
C ASP A 139 -8.18 1.72 15.27
N LEU A 140 -7.21 0.84 15.51
CA LEU A 140 -7.46 -0.46 16.13
C LEU A 140 -7.98 -0.31 17.57
N ALA A 141 -7.37 0.58 18.36
CA ALA A 141 -7.83 0.88 19.71
C ALA A 141 -9.29 1.38 19.73
N LYS A 142 -9.66 2.27 18.80
CA LYS A 142 -11.04 2.75 18.65
C LYS A 142 -12.01 1.62 18.32
N ARG A 143 -11.64 0.73 17.40
CA ARG A 143 -12.48 -0.41 17.01
C ARG A 143 -12.64 -1.42 18.14
N ILE A 144 -11.57 -1.73 18.87
CA ILE A 144 -11.63 -2.61 20.03
C ILE A 144 -12.58 -2.04 21.08
N THR A 145 -12.47 -0.75 21.43
CA THR A 145 -13.41 -0.09 22.37
C THR A 145 -14.85 -0.21 21.90
N LYS A 146 -15.11 0.04 20.61
CA LYS A 146 -16.46 -0.06 20.03
C LYS A 146 -17.04 -1.47 20.16
N GLU A 147 -16.27 -2.49 19.80
CA GLU A 147 -16.77 -3.88 19.85
C GLU A 147 -16.94 -4.37 21.30
N MET A 148 -16.10 -3.92 22.24
CA MET A 148 -16.29 -4.19 23.68
C MET A 148 -17.59 -3.58 24.22
N LEU A 149 -17.94 -2.36 23.80
CA LEU A 149 -19.18 -1.69 24.22
C LEU A 149 -20.43 -2.33 23.61
N VAL A 150 -20.32 -2.87 22.40
CA VAL A 150 -21.45 -3.53 21.71
C VAL A 150 -21.68 -4.95 22.25
N GLY A 151 -20.63 -5.67 22.63
CA GLY A 151 -20.74 -7.01 23.23
C GLY A 151 -21.08 -7.03 24.72
N ALA A 152 -21.18 -5.87 25.37
CA ALA A 152 -21.58 -5.72 26.77
C ALA A 152 -23.09 -5.42 26.96
N LYS A 153 -23.83 -5.30 25.85
CA LYS A 153 -25.30 -5.24 25.82
C LYS A 153 -25.85 -6.58 25.38
#